data_AF-A0A2T1FRN8-F1
#
_entry.id   AF-A0A2T1FRN8-F1
#
_cell.length_a   1.000
_cell.length_b   1.000
_cell.length_c   1.000
_cell.angle_alpha   90.00
_cell.angle_beta   90.00
_cell.angle_gamma   90.00
#
_symmetry.space_group_name_H-M   'P 1'
#
loop_
_entity.id
_entity.type
_entity.pdbx_description
1 polymer ?
#
loop_
_entity_poly.entity_id
_entity_poly.type
_entity_poly.pdbx_seq_one_letter_code
_entity_poly.pdbx_strand_id
1 'polypeptide(L)' 'MERIEQYRQFIRQLLTTHATVDQNLDSDVECQLVFDTEQDHYQILDVGWEEYKRIYNCFIHLDIKDGNS' A
#
# COMPACT_ATOMS: atom_id res chain seq x y z
N MET A 1 9.76 0.34 21.01
CA MET A 1 9.11 -0.91 20.57
C MET A 1 7.59 -0.76 20.48
N GLU A 2 6.88 -0.45 21.56
CA GLU A 2 5.41 -0.31 21.54
C GLU A 2 4.89 0.76 20.56
N ARG A 3 5.57 1.91 20.45
CA ARG A 3 5.23 2.98 19.51
C ARG A 3 5.37 2.58 18.04
N ILE A 4 6.39 1.78 17.69
CA ILE A 4 6.60 1.31 16.32
C ILE A 4 5.48 0.35 15.95
N GLU A 5 5.13 -0.57 16.85
CA GLU A 5 4.04 -1.51 16.62
C GLU A 5 2.69 -0.80 16.43
N GLN A 6 2.43 0.26 17.21
CA GLN A 6 1.27 1.12 17.01
C GLN A 6 1.27 1.79 15.62
N TYR A 7 2.41 2.30 15.16
CA TYR A 7 2.50 2.88 13.81
C TYR A 7 2.26 1.83 12.72
N ARG A 8 2.81 0.62 12.84
CA ARG A 8 2.55 -0.48 11.91
C ARG A 8 1.06 -0.79 11.80
N GLN A 9 0.38 -0.85 12.96
CA GLN A 9 -1.06 -1.08 13.00
C GLN A 9 -1.85 0.05 12.32
N PHE A 10 -1.55 1.31 12.65
CA PHE A 10 -2.24 2.45 12.05
C PHE A 10 -2.00 2.57 10.55
N ILE A 11 -0.77 2.35 10.08
CA ILE A 11 -0.44 2.36 8.65
C ILE A 11 -1.20 1.25 7.92
N ARG A 12 -1.15 0.00 8.41
CA ARG A 12 -1.87 -1.10 7.77
C ARG A 12 -3.37 -0.85 7.72
N GLN A 13 -3.95 -0.32 8.79
CA GLN A 13 -5.38 0.01 8.83
C GLN A 13 -5.72 1.12 7.83
N LEU A 14 -4.95 2.21 7.81
CA LEU A 14 -5.10 3.31 6.87
C LEU A 14 -5.08 2.81 5.43
N LEU A 15 -4.04 2.07 5.04
CA LEU A 15 -3.88 1.61 3.66
C LEU A 15 -4.98 0.63 3.25
N THR A 16 -5.37 -0.28 4.15
CA THR A 16 -6.48 -1.23 3.91
C THR A 16 -7.79 -0.49 3.68
N THR A 17 -8.08 0.54 4.48
CA THR A 17 -9.28 1.37 4.30
C THR A 17 -9.26 2.07 2.94
N HIS A 18 -8.13 2.65 2.53
CA HIS A 18 -8.02 3.34 1.23
C HIS A 18 -8.18 2.40 0.04
N ALA A 19 -7.53 1.24 0.05
CA ALA A 19 -7.64 0.25 -1.04
C ALA A 19 -9.04 -0.35 -1.22
N THR A 20 -9.91 -0.25 -0.20
CA THR A 20 -11.29 -0.77 -0.26
C THR A 20 -12.25 0.20 -0.95
N VAL A 21 -11.90 1.48 -1.06
CA VAL A 21 -12.79 2.52 -1.62
C VAL A 21 -12.79 2.52 -3.16
N ASP A 22 -11.68 2.16 -3.80
CA ASP A 22 -11.48 2.29 -5.25
C ASP A 22 -11.72 0.99 -6.06
N GLN A 23 -12.50 0.03 -5.52
CA GLN A 23 -12.79 -1.22 -6.24
C GLN A 23 -13.82 -1.01 -7.36
N ASN A 24 -13.34 -0.59 -8.54
CA ASN A 24 -14.08 -0.74 -9.79
C ASN A 24 -14.05 -2.20 -10.23
N LEU A 25 -15.15 -2.91 -10.04
CA LEU A 25 -15.28 -4.36 -10.32
C LEU A 25 -15.11 -4.75 -11.81
N ASP A 26 -15.26 -3.79 -12.73
CA ASP A 26 -15.16 -4.00 -14.18
C ASP A 26 -13.78 -3.63 -14.77
N SER A 27 -12.77 -3.39 -13.91
CA SER A 27 -11.43 -2.97 -14.33
C SER A 27 -10.44 -4.15 -14.37
N ASP A 28 -9.61 -4.22 -15.42
CA ASP A 28 -8.42 -5.09 -15.49
C ASP A 28 -7.24 -4.54 -14.66
N VAL A 29 -7.50 -3.53 -13.82
CA VAL A 29 -6.57 -2.90 -12.89
C VAL A 29 -6.93 -3.28 -11.46
N GLU A 30 -6.01 -3.99 -10.80
CA GLU A 30 -6.13 -4.43 -9.43
C GLU A 30 -5.43 -3.44 -8.48
N CYS A 31 -6.11 -3.05 -7.41
CA CYS A 31 -5.50 -2.34 -6.29
C CYS A 31 -4.87 -3.36 -5.31
N GLN A 32 -3.55 -3.40 -5.26
CA GLN A 32 -2.74 -4.32 -4.46
C GLN A 32 -2.16 -3.63 -3.22
N LEU A 33 -2.31 -4.27 -2.07
CA LEU A 33 -1.63 -3.88 -0.82
C LEU A 33 -0.33 -4.66 -0.67
N VAL A 34 0.79 -3.96 -0.52
CA VAL A 34 2.10 -4.56 -0.32
C VAL A 34 2.65 -4.13 1.04
N PHE A 35 2.72 -5.07 1.98
CA PHE A 35 3.25 -4.83 3.32
C PHE A 35 4.51 -5.68 3.53
N ASP A 36 5.67 -5.04 3.52
CA ASP A 36 6.92 -5.61 4.01
C ASP A 36 7.07 -5.21 5.48
N THR A 37 6.68 -6.10 6.38
CA THR A 37 6.76 -5.86 7.83
C THR A 37 8.16 -6.12 8.41
N GLU A 38 9.06 -6.71 7.64
CA GLU A 38 10.44 -6.96 8.08
C GLU A 38 11.31 -5.72 7.85
N GLN A 39 11.09 -5.02 6.74
CA GLN A 39 11.81 -3.79 6.36
C GLN A 39 10.99 -2.52 6.57
N ASP A 40 9.76 -2.65 7.10
CA ASP A 40 8.86 -1.54 7.41
C ASP A 40 8.48 -0.67 6.18
N HIS A 41 8.21 -1.32 5.04
CA HIS A 41 7.72 -0.68 3.80
C HIS A 41 6.26 -1.04 3.53
N TYR A 42 5.42 -0.04 3.27
CA TYR A 42 3.98 -0.22 3.11
C TYR A 42 3.48 0.56 1.90
N GLN A 43 2.84 -0.12 0.94
CA GLN A 43 2.43 0.45 -0.34
C GLN A 43 1.00 0.07 -0.74
N ILE A 44 0.38 0.96 -1.53
CA ILE A 44 -0.79 0.67 -2.36
C ILE A 44 -0.37 0.84 -3.82
N LEU A 45 -0.56 -0.21 -4.61
CA LEU A 45 -0.23 -0.24 -6.03
C LEU A 45 -1.47 -0.50 -6.87
N ASP A 46 -1.65 0.23 -7.96
CA ASP A 46 -2.53 -0.23 -9.03
C ASP A 46 -1.71 -0.97 -10.07
N VAL A 47 -2.13 -2.20 -10.35
CA VAL A 47 -1.40 -3.14 -11.17
C VAL A 47 -2.38 -3.79 -12.14
N GLY A 48 -2.19 -3.57 -13.43
CA GLY A 48 -3.11 -4.12 -14.42
C GLY A 48 -2.88 -3.64 -15.83
N TRP A 49 -3.92 -3.71 -16.64
CA TRP A 49 -3.91 -3.24 -18.02
C TRP A 49 -5.15 -2.42 -18.32
N GLU A 50 -4.98 -1.39 -19.13
CA GLU A 50 -6.08 -0.69 -19.81
C GLU A 50 -5.85 -0.88 -21.30
N GLU A 51 -6.64 -1.77 -21.92
CA GLU A 51 -6.42 -2.23 -23.30
C GLU A 51 -4.98 -2.71 -23.53
N TYR A 52 -4.14 -1.91 -24.20
CA TYR A 52 -2.75 -2.21 -24.52
C TYR A 52 -1.75 -1.47 -23.62
N LYS A 53 -2.23 -0.70 -22.64
CA LYS A 53 -1.41 0.10 -21.74
C LYS A 53 -1.21 -0.63 -20.41
N ARG A 54 0.04 -0.87 -20.05
CA ARG A 54 0.39 -1.38 -18.71
C ARG A 54 0.13 -0.30 -17.67
N ILE A 55 -0.64 -0.64 -16.64
CA ILE A 55 -0.81 0.17 -15.43
C ILE A 55 0.07 -0.40 -14.32
N TYR A 56 0.92 0.46 -13.77
CA TYR A 56 1.76 0.19 -12.61
C TYR A 56 2.03 1.51 -11.88
N ASN A 57 1.16 1.85 -10.94
CA ASN A 57 1.20 3.12 -10.22
C ASN A 57 1.24 2.88 -8.72
N CYS A 58 2.09 3.61 -8.00
CA CYS A 58 2.09 3.61 -6.54
C CYS A 58 1.35 4.85 -6.02
N PHE A 59 0.22 4.64 -5.35
CA PHE A 59 -0.63 5.73 -4.84
C PHE A 59 -0.15 6.26 -3.50
N ILE A 60 0.21 5.35 -2.60
CA ILE A 60 0.71 5.65 -1.26
C ILE A 60 1.89 4.75 -0.98
N HIS A 61 2.98 5.34 -0.49
CA HIS A 61 4.18 4.65 -0.02
C HIS A 61 4.58 5.26 1.33
N LEU A 62 4.57 4.45 2.38
CA LEU A 62 4.97 4.84 3.72
C LEU A 62 6.08 3.92 4.22
N ASP A 63 7.10 4.53 4.82
CA ASP A 63 8.19 3.84 5.51
C ASP A 63 8.14 4.16 7.00
N ILE A 64 8.40 3.18 7.86
CA ILE A 64 8.85 3.45 9.23
C ILE A 64 10.37 3.29 9.25
N LYS A 65 11.08 4.40 9.44
CA LYS A 65 12.54 4.39 9.61
C LYS A 65 12.84 4.61 11.07
N ASP A 66 13.48 3.63 11.71
CA ASP A 66 14.03 3.84 13.04
C ASP A 66 15.22 4.80 12.90
N GLY A 67 15.03 6.02 13.38
CA GLY A 67 15.97 7.12 13.20
C GLY A 67 17.23 6.91 14.05
N ASN A 68 18.15 6.06 13.59
CA ASN A 68 19.53 6.16 14.01
C ASN A 68 20.20 7.21 13.12
N SER A 69 20.34 8.42 13.67
CA SER A 69 21.33 9.42 13.26
C SER A 69 22.51 9.37 14.23
#